data_AF-A0A7J4TWK6-F1
#
_entry.id   AF-A0A7J4TWK6-F1
#
_cell.length_a   1.000
_cell.length_b   1.000
_cell.length_c   1.000
_cell.angle_alpha   90.00
_cell.angle_beta   90.00
_cell.angle_gamma   90.00
#
_symmetry.space_group_name_H-M   'P 1'
#
loop_
_entity.id
_entity.type
_entity.pdbx_description
1 polymer ?
#
loop_
_entity_poly.entity_id
_entity_poly.type
_entity_poly.pdbx_seq_one_letter_code
_entity_poly.pdbx_strand_id
1 'polypeptide(L)'
;MWEFQTMVSELVGLPVANVSMYDASTAAAEAITCAVRVRSKRSSQPDTVYVSEFVPPHRMSVIENYTQGVGIEIKVLPHRDDGTLDLEAAKAANDSCAVYV
;
A
#
# COMPACT_ATOMS: atom_id res chain seq x y z
N MET A 1 -11.41 -20.42 -13.14
CA MET A 1 -10.82 -19.06 -12.95
C MET A 1 -11.71 -18.20 -12.05
N TRP A 2 -13.04 -18.28 -12.19
CA TRP A 2 -14.00 -17.65 -11.26
C TRP A 2 -13.87 -18.14 -9.81
N GLU A 3 -13.51 -19.41 -9.62
CA GLU A 3 -13.37 -20.04 -8.30
C GLU A 3 -12.28 -19.38 -7.46
N PHE A 4 -11.15 -18.99 -8.09
CA PHE A 4 -10.08 -18.27 -7.41
C PHE A 4 -10.53 -16.89 -6.95
N GLN A 5 -11.21 -16.13 -7.82
CA GLN A 5 -11.67 -14.79 -7.51
C GLN A 5 -12.73 -14.79 -6.41
N THR A 6 -13.70 -15.72 -6.47
CA THR A 6 -14.70 -15.89 -5.42
C THR A 6 -14.05 -16.22 -4.08
N MET A 7 -13.13 -17.20 -4.06
CA MET A 7 -12.42 -17.58 -2.84
C MET A 7 -11.63 -16.41 -2.24
N VAL A 8 -10.90 -15.64 -3.04
CA VAL A 8 -10.13 -14.49 -2.55
C VAL A 8 -11.07 -13.39 -2.06
N SER A 9 -12.11 -13.03 -2.82
CA SER A 9 -13.10 -12.03 -2.43
C SER A 9 -13.78 -12.38 -1.10
N GLU A 10 -14.19 -13.64 -0.92
CA GLU A 10 -14.78 -14.13 0.33
C GLU A 10 -13.77 -14.08 1.50
N LEU A 11 -12.51 -14.43 1.25
CA LEU A 11 -11.46 -14.44 2.29
C LEU A 11 -11.14 -13.03 2.82
N VAL A 12 -11.04 -12.03 1.94
CA VAL A 12 -10.64 -10.67 2.33
C VAL A 12 -11.82 -9.73 2.52
N GLY A 13 -13.05 -10.20 2.28
CA GLY A 13 -14.28 -9.42 2.42
C GLY A 13 -14.41 -8.25 1.43
N LEU A 14 -13.76 -8.33 0.28
CA LEU A 14 -13.83 -7.31 -0.78
C LEU A 14 -14.74 -7.77 -1.92
N PRO A 15 -15.44 -6.85 -2.62
CA PRO A 15 -16.43 -7.21 -3.63
C PRO A 15 -15.82 -7.80 -4.91
N VAL A 16 -14.52 -7.57 -5.17
CA VAL A 16 -13.84 -8.03 -6.38
C VAL A 16 -12.37 -8.33 -6.09
N ALA A 17 -11.88 -9.37 -6.74
CA ALA A 17 -10.46 -9.72 -6.83
C ALA A 17 -10.07 -9.89 -8.30
N ASN A 18 -8.83 -9.58 -8.65
CA ASN A 18 -8.28 -9.87 -9.97
C ASN A 18 -7.87 -11.36 -10.09
N VAL A 19 -7.39 -11.77 -11.26
CA VAL A 19 -6.88 -13.13 -11.48
C VAL A 19 -5.39 -13.16 -11.21
N SER A 20 -5.03 -13.10 -9.93
CA SER A 20 -3.65 -13.14 -9.43
C SER A 20 -2.79 -11.93 -9.82
N MET A 21 -1.62 -11.88 -9.19
CA MET A 21 -0.48 -11.04 -9.53
C MET A 21 0.77 -11.93 -9.69
N TYR A 22 1.89 -11.36 -10.12
CA TYR A 22 3.13 -12.11 -10.28
C TYR A 22 3.69 -12.60 -8.93
N ASP A 23 3.79 -11.69 -7.97
CA ASP A 23 4.17 -11.96 -6.59
C ASP A 23 3.55 -10.92 -5.63
N ALA A 24 3.75 -11.10 -4.33
CA ALA A 24 3.23 -10.18 -3.32
C ALA A 24 3.86 -8.77 -3.40
N SER A 25 5.08 -8.65 -3.92
CA SER A 25 5.81 -7.38 -3.97
C SER A 25 5.29 -6.48 -5.09
N THR A 26 5.14 -7.04 -6.28
CA THR A 26 4.49 -6.40 -7.43
C THR A 26 3.02 -6.12 -7.15
N ALA A 27 2.32 -7.01 -6.44
CA ALA A 27 0.95 -6.76 -5.99
C ALA A 27 0.84 -5.53 -5.08
N ALA A 28 1.74 -5.39 -4.10
CA ALA A 28 1.78 -4.23 -3.20
C ALA A 28 2.06 -2.92 -3.96
N ALA A 29 3.03 -2.94 -4.86
CA ALA A 29 3.38 -1.78 -5.68
C ALA A 29 2.22 -1.32 -6.59
N GLU A 30 1.55 -2.26 -7.27
CA GLU A 30 0.37 -1.95 -8.10
C GLU A 30 -0.81 -1.46 -7.27
N ALA A 31 -1.04 -2.01 -6.07
CA ALA A 31 -2.06 -1.52 -5.16
C ALA A 31 -1.80 -0.06 -4.74
N ILE A 32 -0.55 0.29 -4.41
CA ILE A 32 -0.12 1.65 -4.06
C ILE A 32 -0.34 2.61 -5.23
N THR A 33 0.11 2.25 -6.43
CA THR A 33 -0.06 3.13 -7.61
C THR A 33 -1.53 3.29 -8.01
N CYS A 34 -2.34 2.23 -7.88
CA CYS A 34 -3.79 2.29 -8.09
C CYS A 34 -4.45 3.24 -7.09
N ALA A 35 -4.12 3.13 -5.80
CA ALA A 35 -4.67 3.99 -4.75
C ALA A 35 -4.35 5.48 -5.00
N VAL A 36 -3.10 5.80 -5.37
CA VAL A 36 -2.71 7.17 -5.74
C VAL A 36 -3.53 7.69 -6.93
N ARG A 37 -3.66 6.91 -8.01
CA ARG A 37 -4.46 7.33 -9.19
C ARG A 37 -5.92 7.64 -8.85
N VAL A 38 -6.52 6.90 -7.92
CA VAL A 38 -7.93 7.08 -7.52
C VAL A 38 -8.11 8.23 -6.52
N ARG A 39 -7.13 8.46 -5.64
CA ARG A 39 -7.25 9.36 -4.49
C ARG A 39 -6.59 10.72 -4.67
N SER A 40 -5.59 10.86 -5.54
CA SER A 40 -4.74 12.07 -5.67
C SER A 40 -5.54 13.37 -5.80
N LYS A 41 -6.61 13.39 -6.61
CA LYS A 41 -7.46 14.59 -6.82
C LYS A 41 -8.26 15.04 -5.60
N ARG A 42 -8.40 14.19 -4.58
CA ARG A 42 -9.22 14.44 -3.37
C ARG A 42 -8.41 14.46 -2.08
N SER A 43 -7.12 14.17 -2.17
CA SER A 43 -6.21 14.09 -1.03
C SER A 43 -5.55 15.45 -0.77
N SER A 44 -5.39 15.83 0.50
CA SER A 44 -4.55 16.96 0.92
C SER A 44 -3.04 16.66 0.83
N GLN A 45 -2.66 15.38 0.71
CA GLN A 45 -1.29 14.92 0.45
C GLN A 45 -1.26 14.14 -0.88
N PRO A 46 -1.43 14.82 -2.02
CA PRO A 46 -1.37 14.18 -3.32
C PRO A 46 -0.02 13.50 -3.49
N ASP A 47 -0.03 12.34 -4.15
CA ASP A 47 1.17 11.54 -4.45
C ASP A 47 1.93 11.02 -3.21
N THR A 48 1.42 11.22 -1.99
CA THR A 48 2.04 10.71 -0.76
C THR A 48 1.43 9.38 -0.31
N VAL A 49 2.27 8.41 0.02
CA VAL A 49 1.87 7.13 0.63
C VAL A 49 2.71 6.84 1.86
N TYR A 50 2.10 6.20 2.86
CA TYR A 50 2.77 5.84 4.10
C TYR A 50 3.00 4.33 4.15
N VAL A 51 4.21 3.91 4.49
CA VAL A 51 4.64 2.51 4.48
C VAL A 51 5.27 2.15 5.83
N SER A 52 4.85 1.03 6.44
CA SER A 52 5.47 0.52 7.67
C SER A 52 6.97 0.27 7.49
N GLU A 53 7.76 0.60 8.50
CA GLU A 53 9.19 0.28 8.51
C GLU A 53 9.49 -1.23 8.56
N PHE A 54 8.50 -2.06 8.95
CA PHE A 54 8.62 -3.53 8.98
C PHE A 54 8.30 -4.20 7.65
N VAL A 55 8.05 -3.43 6.58
CA VAL A 55 7.98 -4.00 5.24
C VAL A 55 9.34 -4.61 4.87
N PRO A 56 9.39 -5.89 4.44
CA PRO A 56 10.64 -6.55 4.11
C PRO A 56 11.43 -5.78 3.03
N PRO A 57 12.78 -5.70 3.13
CA PRO A 57 13.60 -4.89 2.23
C PRO A 57 13.41 -5.20 0.74
N HIS A 58 13.23 -6.48 0.39
CA HIS A 58 12.99 -6.88 -1.00
C HIS A 58 11.65 -6.36 -1.55
N ARG A 59 10.63 -6.24 -0.69
CA ARG A 59 9.33 -5.70 -1.06
C ARG A 59 9.40 -4.19 -1.18
N MET A 60 10.06 -3.53 -0.22
CA MET A 60 10.27 -2.08 -0.25
C MET A 60 11.01 -1.65 -1.52
N SER A 61 12.06 -2.39 -1.91
CA SER A 61 12.79 -2.13 -3.14
C SER A 61 11.90 -2.20 -4.40
N VAL A 62 10.97 -3.15 -4.48
CA VAL A 62 10.00 -3.22 -5.61
C VAL A 62 9.02 -2.05 -5.57
N ILE A 63 8.51 -1.70 -4.38
CA ILE A 63 7.62 -0.55 -4.20
C ILE A 63 8.30 0.73 -4.68
N GLU A 64 9.53 1.01 -4.21
CA GLU A 64 10.33 2.18 -4.61
C GLU A 64 10.56 2.23 -6.13
N ASN A 65 10.86 1.09 -6.75
CA ASN A 65 11.08 1.02 -8.20
C ASN A 65 9.84 1.39 -9.01
N TYR A 66 8.65 1.03 -8.53
CA TYR A 66 7.38 1.33 -9.21
C TYR A 66 6.91 2.77 -8.94
N THR A 67 7.24 3.33 -7.78
CA THR A 67 6.78 4.67 -7.36
C THR A 67 7.68 5.80 -7.88
N GLN A 68 9.00 5.58 -7.99
CA GLN A 68 9.96 6.62 -8.38
C GLN A 68 9.64 7.27 -9.73
N GLY A 69 9.18 6.49 -10.71
CA GLY A 69 8.95 6.97 -12.07
C GLY A 69 7.69 7.83 -12.22
N VAL A 70 6.76 7.73 -11.26
CA VAL A 70 5.48 8.45 -11.27
C VAL A 70 5.42 9.55 -10.20
N GLY A 71 6.52 9.79 -9.49
CA GLY A 71 6.62 10.88 -8.50
C GLY A 71 5.87 10.62 -7.20
N ILE A 72 5.61 9.36 -6.84
CA ILE A 72 4.97 9.02 -5.57
C ILE A 72 5.99 9.12 -4.42
N GLU A 73 5.71 9.96 -3.43
CA GLU A 73 6.50 10.12 -2.22
C GLU A 73 6.13 9.04 -1.19
N ILE A 74 7.12 8.25 -0.78
CA ILE A 74 6.95 7.25 0.27
C ILE A 74 7.43 7.82 1.61
N LYS A 75 6.56 7.82 2.61
CA LYS A 75 6.87 8.18 4.00
C LYS A 75 6.85 6.93 4.87
N VAL A 76 7.85 6.78 5.72
CA VAL A 76 7.96 5.60 6.60
C VAL A 76 7.15 5.83 7.88
N LEU A 77 6.41 4.80 8.31
CA LEU A 77 5.72 4.77 9.59
C LEU A 77 6.57 4.00 10.62
N PRO A 78 6.96 4.65 11.73
CA PRO A 78 7.75 4.03 12.77
C PRO A 78 6.90 3.08 13.62
N HIS A 79 7.55 2.07 14.18
CA HIS A 79 7.05 1.17 15.20
C HIS A 79 7.72 1.49 16.54
N ARG A 80 7.09 1.04 17.61
CA ARG A 80 7.60 1.12 18.98
C ARG A 80 8.49 -0.09 19.26
N ASP A 81 9.21 -0.03 20.37
CA ASP A 81 10.09 -1.13 20.83
C ASP A 81 9.34 -2.45 21.07
N ASP A 82 8.02 -2.40 21.27
CA ASP A 82 7.15 -3.58 21.41
C ASP A 82 6.67 -4.18 20.06
N GLY A 83 7.09 -3.59 18.95
CA GLY A 83 6.74 -3.98 17.59
C GLY A 83 5.40 -3.43 17.08
N THR A 84 4.66 -2.69 17.90
CA THR A 84 3.40 -2.06 17.46
C THR A 84 3.66 -0.80 16.64
N LEU A 85 2.77 -0.50 15.69
CA LEU A 85 2.83 0.74 14.90
C LEU A 85 2.63 1.94 15.83
N ASP A 86 3.45 2.98 15.71
CA ASP A 86 3.21 4.20 16.48
C ASP A 86 2.02 4.98 15.91
N LEU A 87 0.85 4.82 16.55
CA LEU A 87 -0.40 5.45 16.13
C LEU A 87 -0.35 6.98 16.20
N GLU A 88 0.48 7.57 17.06
CA GLU A 88 0.63 9.03 17.11
C GLU A 88 1.36 9.54 15.85
N ALA A 89 2.45 8.90 15.46
CA ALA A 89 3.12 9.18 14.18
C ALA A 89 2.21 8.88 12.98
N ALA A 90 1.41 7.80 13.04
CA ALA A 90 0.50 7.41 11.96
C ALA A 90 -0.61 8.45 11.68
N LYS A 91 -0.91 9.36 12.61
CA LYS A 91 -1.84 10.48 12.35
C LYS A 91 -1.37 11.39 11.21
N ALA A 92 -0.05 11.45 10.94
CA ALA A 92 0.48 12.17 9.79
C ALA A 92 -0.02 11.62 8.45
N ALA A 93 -0.40 10.33 8.41
CA ALA A 93 -0.98 9.69 7.23
C ALA A 93 -2.44 10.11 6.95
N ASN A 94 -3.04 10.93 7.81
CA ASN A 94 -4.39 11.41 7.61
C ASN A 94 -4.53 12.08 6.23
N ASP A 95 -5.55 11.63 5.52
CA ASP A 95 -5.87 12.11 4.19
C ASP A 95 -4.77 11.94 3.12
N SER A 96 -3.84 10.99 3.31
CA SER A 96 -2.86 10.53 2.30
C SER A 96 -3.45 9.58 1.26
N CYS A 97 -2.72 9.27 0.18
CA CYS A 97 -3.24 8.42 -0.90
C CYS A 97 -3.39 6.95 -0.50
N ALA A 98 -2.48 6.43 0.32
CA ALA A 98 -2.48 5.05 0.79
C ALA A 98 -1.66 4.88 2.08
N VAL A 99 -2.02 3.85 2.84
CA VAL A 99 -1.24 3.34 3.97
C VAL A 99 -1.01 1.84 3.76
N TYR A 100 0.25 1.41 3.79
CA TYR A 100 0.64 0.01 3.64
C TYR A 100 1.42 -0.42 4.90
N VAL A 101 0.88 -1.40 5.62
CA VAL A 101 1.43 -1.93 6.88
C VAL A 101 1.71 -3.42 6.80
#